data_AF-A0A7C1BT51-F1
#
_entry.id   AF-A0A7C1BT51-F1
#
_cell.length_a   1.000
_cell.length_b   1.000
_cell.length_c   1.000
_cell.angle_alpha   90.00
_cell.angle_beta   90.00
_cell.angle_gamma   90.00
#
_symmetry.space_group_name_H-M   'P 1'
#
loop_
_entity.id
_entity.type
_entity.pdbx_description
1 polymer ?
#
loop_
_entity_poly.entity_id
_entity_poly.type
_entity_poly.pdbx_seq_one_letter_code
_entity_poly.pdbx_strand_id
1 'polypeptide(L)'
;MARMYARRRGKSGSNRPFNFSQRAAAQVAPEWAGLGLTAEEVETRVVDLYNQGRSTSEIGITLRDSHGVPSVVVRTGKKITKILKERGVVPGSAGTGSGSGTGSGSGSGSELPEDLQNLMRKALKIRRHLEENRKDLHNKRALQLVESKIRRLTKYYTRKKVLPAEWRYKPGAAEFVMMR
;
A
#
# COMPACT_ATOMS: atom_id res chain seq x y z
N MET A 1 9.54 14.33 13.78
CA MET A 1 8.09 14.50 13.99
C MET A 1 7.64 13.71 15.22
N ALA A 2 6.80 14.29 16.07
CA ALA A 2 6.10 13.54 17.12
C ALA A 2 5.05 12.61 16.50
N ARG A 3 4.66 11.54 17.20
CA ARG A 3 3.62 10.64 16.71
C ARG A 3 2.26 11.35 16.69
N MET A 4 1.57 11.29 15.55
CA MET A 4 0.36 12.08 15.27
C MET A 4 -0.76 12.03 16.33
N TYR A 5 -0.98 10.87 16.95
CA TYR A 5 -2.02 10.66 17.97
C TYR A 5 -1.47 10.01 19.24
N ALA A 6 -0.18 10.18 19.51
CA ALA A 6 0.45 9.65 20.70
C ALA A 6 1.39 10.68 21.32
N ARG A 7 1.44 10.73 22.66
CA ARG A 7 2.30 11.66 23.41
C ARG A 7 3.80 11.32 23.34
N ARG A 8 4.17 10.21 22.67
CA ARG A 8 5.53 9.70 22.58
C ARG A 8 6.30 10.33 21.40
N ARG A 9 7.62 10.49 21.57
CA ARG A 9 8.53 11.13 20.60
C ARG A 9 9.56 10.18 19.96
N GLY A 10 9.32 8.86 20.02
CA GLY A 10 10.24 7.87 19.45
C GLY A 10 10.48 8.06 17.96
N LYS A 11 11.75 8.02 17.54
CA LYS A 11 12.20 8.11 16.15
C LYS A 11 12.82 6.77 15.75
N SER A 12 12.20 6.08 14.80
CA SER A 12 12.74 4.86 14.18
C SER A 12 12.24 4.84 12.74
N GLY A 13 13.13 4.55 11.80
CA GLY A 13 12.87 4.55 10.37
C GLY A 13 14.09 4.06 9.60
N SER A 14 13.87 3.60 8.37
CA SER A 14 14.94 3.15 7.49
C SER A 14 15.79 4.33 7.03
N ASN A 15 17.10 4.30 7.28
CA ASN A 15 18.06 5.21 6.67
C ASN A 15 18.58 4.59 5.38
N ARG A 16 18.36 5.28 4.25
CA ARG A 16 18.85 4.81 2.96
C ARG A 16 20.35 5.10 2.85
N PRO A 17 21.16 4.15 2.39
CA PRO A 17 22.56 4.40 2.04
C PRO A 17 22.69 5.55 1.02
N PHE A 18 23.80 6.28 1.10
CA PHE A 18 24.03 7.51 0.34
C PHE A 18 24.05 7.29 -1.19
N ASN A 19 24.67 6.20 -1.63
CA ASN A 19 24.66 5.72 -3.02
C ASN A 19 23.23 5.47 -3.56
N PHE A 20 22.27 5.07 -2.71
CA PHE A 20 20.87 4.89 -3.12
C PHE A 20 20.02 6.17 -3.01
N SER A 21 20.54 7.24 -2.42
CA SER A 21 19.84 8.53 -2.28
C SER A 21 20.15 9.48 -3.42
N GLN A 22 21.36 9.41 -3.98
CA GLN A 22 21.71 10.11 -5.21
C GLN A 22 21.08 9.40 -6.41
N ARG A 23 20.17 10.08 -7.13
CA ARG A 23 19.52 9.52 -8.33
C ARG A 23 20.51 9.10 -9.42
N ALA A 24 21.70 9.72 -9.47
CA ALA A 24 22.78 9.39 -10.38
C ALA A 24 23.53 8.11 -9.97
N ALA A 25 23.93 7.97 -8.70
CA ALA A 25 24.57 6.76 -8.17
C ALA A 25 23.60 5.58 -8.01
N ALA A 26 22.29 5.84 -7.95
CA ALA A 26 21.26 4.81 -7.93
C ALA A 26 21.20 4.00 -9.24
N GLN A 27 21.78 4.49 -10.35
CA GLN A 27 21.91 3.71 -11.57
C GLN A 27 23.08 2.71 -11.51
N VAL A 28 24.07 2.97 -10.64
CA VAL A 28 25.17 2.05 -10.38
C VAL A 28 24.69 1.08 -9.30
N ALA A 29 23.97 0.04 -9.72
CA ALA A 29 23.69 -1.08 -8.83
C ALA A 29 25.03 -1.64 -8.30
N PRO A 30 25.14 -1.96 -7.00
CA PRO A 30 26.37 -2.53 -6.46
C PRO A 30 26.74 -3.80 -7.24
N GLU A 31 28.02 -4.05 -7.49
CA GLU A 31 28.46 -5.15 -8.36
C GLU A 31 27.96 -6.52 -7.89
N TRP A 32 27.87 -6.74 -6.56
CA TRP A 32 27.28 -7.95 -5.98
C TRP A 32 25.75 -8.07 -6.19
N ALA A 33 25.04 -6.95 -6.34
CA ALA A 33 23.64 -6.92 -6.75
C ALA A 33 23.48 -6.94 -8.29
N GLY A 34 24.56 -6.69 -9.02
CA GLY A 34 24.66 -6.78 -10.48
C GLY A 34 24.78 -8.21 -11.00
N LEU A 35 25.04 -9.19 -10.13
CA LEU A 35 25.31 -10.59 -10.49
C LEU A 35 24.08 -11.51 -10.55
N GLY A 36 22.88 -11.06 -10.14
CA GLY A 36 21.75 -11.99 -9.95
C GLY A 36 20.46 -11.74 -10.74
N LEU A 37 20.02 -10.48 -10.90
CA LEU A 37 18.76 -10.18 -11.58
C LEU A 37 18.84 -8.97 -12.50
N THR A 38 18.38 -9.13 -13.73
CA THR A 38 18.20 -8.02 -14.68
C THR A 38 17.04 -7.10 -14.25
N ALA A 39 16.97 -5.89 -14.80
CA ALA A 39 15.86 -4.97 -14.50
C ALA A 39 14.50 -5.58 -14.90
N GLU A 40 14.49 -6.32 -16.00
CA GLU A 40 13.29 -6.98 -16.56
C GLU A 40 12.81 -8.13 -15.68
N GLU A 41 13.72 -8.93 -15.12
CA GLU A 41 13.37 -9.98 -14.17
C GLU A 41 12.77 -9.41 -12.88
N VAL A 42 13.28 -8.28 -12.40
CA VAL A 42 12.72 -7.60 -11.22
C VAL A 42 11.29 -7.12 -11.53
N GLU A 43 11.04 -6.55 -12.71
CA GLU A 43 9.68 -6.17 -13.11
C GLU A 43 8.75 -7.39 -13.18
N THR A 44 9.21 -8.50 -13.75
CA THR A 44 8.44 -9.74 -13.85
C THR A 44 8.08 -10.29 -12.47
N ARG A 45 9.06 -10.37 -11.56
CA ARG A 45 8.79 -10.81 -10.18
C ARG A 45 7.87 -9.87 -9.41
N VAL A 46 7.93 -8.56 -9.65
CA VAL A 46 6.99 -7.61 -9.06
C VAL A 46 5.56 -7.94 -9.49
N VAL A 47 5.34 -8.26 -10.75
CA VAL A 47 4.03 -8.65 -11.27
C VAL A 47 3.60 -10.01 -10.69
N ASP A 48 4.49 -11.00 -10.65
CA ASP A 48 4.18 -12.32 -10.09
C ASP A 48 3.79 -12.25 -8.60
N LEU A 49 4.57 -11.51 -7.80
CA LEU A 49 4.27 -11.33 -6.37
C LEU A 49 2.97 -10.55 -6.16
N TYR A 50 2.64 -9.63 -7.07
CA TYR A 50 1.37 -8.92 -7.02
C TYR A 50 0.19 -9.85 -7.39
N ASN A 51 0.35 -10.70 -8.40
CA ASN A 51 -0.66 -11.71 -8.77
C ASN A 51 -0.90 -12.74 -7.65
N GLN A 52 0.11 -13.00 -6.82
CA GLN A 52 -0.04 -13.78 -5.58
C GLN A 52 -0.82 -13.05 -4.48
N GLY A 53 -1.25 -11.80 -4.70
CA GLY A 53 -2.01 -10.99 -3.77
C GLY A 53 -1.16 -10.27 -2.72
N ARG A 54 0.17 -10.22 -2.87
CA ARG A 54 1.02 -9.48 -1.93
C ARG A 54 0.87 -7.97 -2.10
N SER A 55 0.94 -7.24 -0.99
CA SER A 55 0.86 -5.79 -1.00
C SER A 55 2.11 -5.14 -1.60
N THR A 56 2.02 -3.88 -2.05
CA THR A 56 3.18 -3.18 -2.62
C THR A 56 4.33 -3.04 -1.62
N SER A 57 4.00 -2.94 -0.34
CA SER A 57 4.96 -2.90 0.78
C SER A 57 5.63 -4.27 0.99
N GLU A 58 4.85 -5.35 0.96
CA GLU A 58 5.32 -6.73 1.14
C GLU A 58 6.18 -7.20 -0.04
N ILE A 59 5.84 -6.81 -1.26
CA ILE A 59 6.65 -7.06 -2.46
C ILE A 59 8.06 -6.49 -2.26
N GLY A 60 8.16 -5.24 -1.77
CA GLY A 60 9.45 -4.60 -1.52
C GLY A 60 10.30 -5.28 -0.43
N ILE A 61 9.66 -5.88 0.57
CA ILE A 61 10.34 -6.67 1.63
C ILE A 61 10.83 -8.00 1.05
N THR A 62 9.95 -8.70 0.32
CA THR A 62 10.26 -10.00 -0.30
C THR A 62 11.44 -9.89 -1.27
N LEU A 63 11.44 -8.86 -2.13
CA LEU A 63 12.53 -8.62 -3.07
C LEU A 63 13.86 -8.32 -2.37
N ARG A 64 13.82 -7.68 -1.20
CA ARG A 64 15.01 -7.39 -0.41
C ARG A 64 15.56 -8.63 0.27
N ASP A 65 14.69 -9.37 0.96
CA ASP A 65 15.12 -10.42 1.88
C ASP A 65 15.37 -11.75 1.16
N SER A 66 14.56 -12.08 0.14
CA SER A 66 14.68 -13.35 -0.59
C SER A 66 15.55 -13.26 -1.85
N HIS A 67 15.49 -12.12 -2.55
CA HIS A 67 16.16 -11.94 -3.84
C HIS A 67 17.38 -11.01 -3.78
N GLY A 68 17.71 -10.48 -2.59
CA GLY A 68 18.86 -9.62 -2.40
C GLY A 68 18.77 -8.27 -3.11
N VAL A 69 17.58 -7.83 -3.55
CA VAL A 69 17.38 -6.55 -4.25
C VAL A 69 17.17 -5.43 -3.23
N PRO A 70 18.17 -4.56 -2.97
CA PRO A 70 18.07 -3.60 -1.87
C PRO A 70 16.98 -2.54 -2.11
N SER A 71 16.79 -2.15 -3.37
CA SER A 71 15.73 -1.22 -3.78
C SER A 71 15.38 -1.38 -5.25
N VAL A 72 14.08 -1.58 -5.53
CA VAL A 72 13.55 -1.65 -6.90
C VAL A 72 13.85 -0.40 -7.71
N VAL A 73 13.79 0.78 -7.08
CA VAL A 73 14.07 2.08 -7.73
C VAL A 73 15.52 2.17 -8.22
N VAL A 74 16.45 1.55 -7.50
CA VAL A 74 17.87 1.56 -7.86
C VAL A 74 18.07 0.65 -9.07
N ARG A 75 17.47 -0.55 -9.05
CA ARG A 75 17.66 -1.49 -10.15
C ARG A 75 16.92 -1.12 -11.44
N THR A 76 15.70 -0.60 -11.32
CA THR A 76 14.79 -0.36 -12.47
C THR A 76 14.60 1.11 -12.82
N GLY A 77 15.04 2.04 -11.98
CA GLY A 77 14.74 3.48 -12.10
C GLY A 77 13.28 3.86 -11.81
N LYS A 78 12.39 2.88 -11.63
CA LYS A 78 10.94 3.08 -11.42
C LYS A 78 10.53 2.65 -10.00
N LYS A 79 9.42 3.22 -9.52
CA LYS A 79 8.77 2.75 -8.29
C LYS A 79 7.90 1.54 -8.60
N ILE A 80 7.71 0.66 -7.62
CA ILE A 80 6.80 -0.50 -7.72
C ILE A 80 5.41 -0.07 -8.22
N THR A 81 4.87 1.03 -7.69
CA THR A 81 3.57 1.57 -8.12
C THR A 81 3.53 2.04 -9.58
N LYS A 82 4.67 2.44 -10.14
CA LYS A 82 4.79 2.83 -11.56
C LYS A 82 4.92 1.59 -12.45
N ILE A 83 5.72 0.60 -12.04
CA ILE A 83 5.89 -0.69 -12.74
C ILE A 83 4.53 -1.38 -12.90
N LEU A 84 3.77 -1.46 -11.81
CA LEU A 84 2.45 -2.09 -11.81
C LEU A 84 1.49 -1.36 -12.79
N LYS A 85 1.43 -0.02 -12.72
CA LYS A 85 0.61 0.80 -13.64
C LYS A 85 0.98 0.62 -15.11
N GLU A 86 2.27 0.58 -15.45
CA GLU A 86 2.73 0.39 -16.83
C GLU A 86 2.37 -0.99 -17.37
N ARG A 87 2.35 -2.02 -16.51
CA ARG A 87 1.94 -3.38 -16.86
C ARG A 87 0.41 -3.59 -16.82
N GLY A 88 -0.37 -2.53 -16.64
CA GLY A 88 -1.84 -2.58 -16.61
C GLY A 88 -2.44 -3.14 -15.32
N VAL A 89 -1.61 -3.38 -14.31
CA VAL A 89 -2.04 -3.92 -13.01
C VAL A 89 -2.06 -2.76 -12.02
N VAL A 90 -3.25 -2.27 -11.65
CA VAL A 90 -3.32 -1.11 -10.73
C VAL A 90 -3.17 -1.60 -9.29
N PRO A 91 -2.18 -1.13 -8.52
CA PRO A 91 -2.04 -1.51 -7.11
C PRO A 91 -3.25 -1.02 -6.31
N GLY A 92 -4.12 -1.97 -5.95
CA GLY A 92 -5.47 -1.73 -5.44
C GLY A 92 -6.50 -2.73 -5.99
N SER A 93 -6.21 -3.36 -7.13
CA SER A 93 -6.94 -4.46 -7.75
C SER A 93 -6.65 -5.79 -7.03
N ALA A 94 -7.28 -6.04 -5.88
CA ALA A 94 -7.19 -7.36 -5.26
C ALA A 94 -7.91 -8.40 -6.14
N GLY A 95 -7.14 -9.29 -6.76
CA GLY A 95 -7.61 -10.56 -7.33
C GLY A 95 -8.48 -10.48 -8.59
N THR A 96 -7.86 -10.66 -9.76
CA THR A 96 -8.58 -11.29 -10.87
C THR A 96 -7.64 -12.26 -11.56
N GLY A 97 -7.81 -13.54 -11.24
CA GLY A 97 -7.33 -14.61 -12.11
C GLY A 97 -8.21 -14.65 -13.36
N SER A 98 -7.53 -14.79 -14.51
CA SER A 98 -8.04 -15.35 -15.77
C SER A 98 -9.32 -14.74 -16.38
N GLY A 99 -9.17 -14.08 -17.53
CA GLY A 99 -10.29 -13.94 -18.47
C GLY A 99 -10.11 -12.84 -19.50
N SER A 100 -9.71 -13.22 -20.71
CA SER A 100 -9.93 -12.48 -21.94
C SER A 100 -11.36 -11.94 -22.04
N GLY A 101 -11.54 -10.65 -22.33
CA GLY A 101 -12.87 -10.10 -22.59
C GLY A 101 -12.86 -8.59 -22.82
N THR A 102 -12.92 -8.20 -24.09
CA THR A 102 -13.29 -6.86 -24.56
C THR A 102 -14.65 -6.48 -23.96
N GLY A 103 -14.74 -5.34 -23.27
CA GLY A 103 -16.01 -4.86 -22.73
C GLY A 103 -15.91 -3.45 -22.16
N SER A 104 -16.51 -2.49 -22.86
CA SER A 104 -16.89 -1.20 -22.28
C SER A 104 -17.80 -1.45 -21.08
N GLY A 105 -17.35 -1.09 -19.88
CA GLY A 105 -18.11 -1.28 -18.65
C GLY A 105 -17.70 -0.24 -17.62
N SER A 106 -18.65 0.60 -17.22
CA SER A 106 -18.52 1.62 -16.18
C SER A 106 -17.85 1.05 -14.91
N GLY A 107 -16.68 1.58 -14.57
CA GLY A 107 -15.87 1.12 -13.44
C GLY A 107 -16.50 1.41 -12.07
N SER A 108 -17.42 0.55 -11.62
CA SER A 108 -17.92 0.52 -10.25
C SER A 108 -17.03 -0.35 -9.38
N GLY A 109 -15.88 0.21 -9.00
CA GLY A 109 -14.88 -0.47 -8.17
C GLY A 109 -13.67 0.42 -7.96
N SER A 110 -13.87 1.66 -7.47
CA SER A 110 -12.77 2.59 -7.21
C SER A 110 -11.84 2.03 -6.13
N GLU A 111 -10.73 1.45 -6.59
CA GLU A 111 -9.70 0.81 -5.79
C GLU A 111 -9.13 1.77 -4.75
N LEU A 112 -9.25 1.38 -3.48
CA LEU A 112 -8.80 2.21 -2.37
C LEU A 112 -7.29 2.07 -2.17
N PRO A 113 -6.56 3.17 -1.87
CA PRO A 113 -5.16 3.09 -1.49
C PRO A 113 -4.91 2.13 -0.32
N GLU A 114 -3.80 1.38 -0.36
CA GLU A 114 -3.44 0.33 0.62
C GLU A 114 -3.44 0.83 2.07
N ASP A 115 -2.95 2.05 2.31
CA ASP A 115 -2.91 2.67 3.63
C ASP A 115 -4.31 2.98 4.18
N LEU A 116 -5.22 3.44 3.31
CA LEU A 116 -6.62 3.67 3.64
C LEU A 116 -7.33 2.34 3.91
N GLN A 117 -7.10 1.32 3.08
CA GLN A 117 -7.63 -0.03 3.30
C GLN A 117 -7.18 -0.59 4.65
N ASN A 118 -5.90 -0.50 4.97
CA ASN A 118 -5.36 -1.04 6.23
C ASN A 118 -5.96 -0.35 7.47
N LEU A 119 -6.22 0.97 7.40
CA LEU A 119 -6.92 1.68 8.47
C LEU A 119 -8.40 1.28 8.58
N MET A 120 -9.06 1.04 7.45
CA MET A 120 -10.44 0.55 7.43
C MET A 120 -10.54 -0.86 8.03
N ARG A 121 -9.67 -1.81 7.62
CA ARG A 121 -9.57 -3.16 8.23
C ARG A 121 -9.39 -3.07 9.74
N LYS A 122 -8.51 -2.18 10.20
CA LYS A 122 -8.28 -1.95 11.63
C LYS A 122 -9.52 -1.38 12.33
N ALA A 123 -10.22 -0.43 11.71
CA ALA A 123 -11.44 0.14 12.28
C ALA A 123 -12.55 -0.90 12.43
N LEU A 124 -12.74 -1.77 11.43
CA LEU A 124 -13.70 -2.88 11.47
C LEU A 124 -13.40 -3.87 12.60
N LYS A 125 -12.12 -4.27 12.74
CA LYS A 125 -11.71 -5.15 13.84
C LYS A 125 -12.01 -4.55 15.22
N ILE A 126 -11.79 -3.24 15.40
CA ILE A 126 -12.10 -2.56 16.66
C ILE A 126 -13.61 -2.46 16.87
N ARG A 127 -14.41 -2.25 15.81
CA ARG A 127 -15.88 -2.23 15.91
C ARG A 127 -16.44 -3.57 16.37
N ARG A 128 -16.05 -4.66 15.70
CA ARG A 128 -16.44 -6.02 16.08
C ARG A 128 -16.11 -6.33 17.54
N HIS A 129 -14.91 -5.93 18.00
CA HIS A 129 -14.53 -6.07 19.41
C HIS A 129 -15.45 -5.28 20.36
N LEU A 130 -15.83 -4.06 19.99
CA LEU A 130 -16.68 -3.19 20.81
C LEU A 130 -18.16 -3.59 20.82
N GLU A 131 -18.63 -4.36 19.83
CA GLU A 131 -19.99 -4.90 19.82
C GLU A 131 -20.22 -5.86 20.99
N GLU A 132 -19.23 -6.74 21.21
CA GLU A 132 -19.16 -7.65 22.36
C GLU A 132 -18.76 -6.89 23.63
N ASN A 133 -17.76 -6.00 23.55
CA ASN A 133 -17.15 -5.32 24.70
C ASN A 133 -17.52 -3.84 24.77
N ARG A 134 -18.81 -3.55 24.96
CA ARG A 134 -19.34 -2.17 24.90
C ARG A 134 -18.76 -1.20 25.95
N LYS A 135 -18.24 -1.72 27.07
CA LYS A 135 -17.67 -0.94 28.18
C LYS A 135 -16.19 -0.63 28.01
N ASP A 136 -15.55 -1.11 26.95
CA ASP A 136 -14.12 -0.85 26.69
C ASP A 136 -13.89 0.57 26.15
N LEU A 137 -13.69 1.51 27.08
CA LEU A 137 -13.43 2.92 26.79
C LEU A 137 -12.10 3.14 26.07
N HIS A 138 -11.11 2.28 26.30
CA HIS A 138 -9.79 2.40 25.67
C HIS A 138 -9.91 2.16 24.16
N ASN A 139 -10.56 1.08 23.76
CA ASN A 139 -10.77 0.76 22.36
C ASN A 139 -11.80 1.68 21.68
N LYS A 140 -12.78 2.21 22.43
CA LYS A 140 -13.65 3.29 21.93
C LYS A 140 -12.86 4.54 21.54
N ARG A 141 -11.91 4.95 22.38
CA ARG A 141 -10.98 6.04 22.05
C ARG A 141 -10.06 5.67 20.88
N ALA A 142 -9.55 4.44 20.85
CA ALA A 142 -8.71 3.97 19.74
C ALA A 142 -9.45 4.00 18.39
N LEU A 143 -10.73 3.60 18.36
CA LEU A 143 -11.60 3.67 17.19
C LEU A 143 -11.72 5.11 16.68
N GLN A 144 -12.02 6.07 17.56
CA GLN A 144 -12.10 7.49 17.21
C GLN A 144 -10.81 8.01 16.57
N LEU A 145 -9.64 7.60 17.09
CA LEU A 145 -8.34 7.98 16.52
C LEU A 145 -8.10 7.36 15.14
N VAL A 146 -8.51 6.10 14.93
CA VAL A 146 -8.41 5.44 13.62
C VAL A 146 -9.35 6.10 12.61
N GLU A 147 -10.60 6.35 12.96
CA GLU A 147 -11.56 7.06 12.10
C GLU A 147 -11.07 8.48 11.76
N SER A 148 -10.43 9.17 12.71
CA SER A 148 -9.81 10.47 12.46
C SER A 148 -8.66 10.38 11.43
N LYS A 149 -7.85 9.31 11.46
CA LYS A 149 -6.81 9.07 10.44
C LYS A 149 -7.41 8.81 9.07
N ILE A 150 -8.47 7.99 9.00
CA ILE A 150 -9.19 7.69 7.76
C ILE A 150 -9.68 9.01 7.13
N ARG A 151 -10.39 9.86 7.88
CA ARG A 151 -10.89 11.16 7.40
C ARG A 151 -9.76 12.07 6.90
N ARG A 152 -8.60 12.07 7.55
CA ARG A 152 -7.43 12.85 7.11
C ARG A 152 -6.83 12.33 5.80
N LEU A 153 -6.69 11.02 5.65
CA LEU A 153 -6.22 10.41 4.40
C LEU A 153 -7.21 10.65 3.26
N THR A 154 -8.51 10.50 3.51
CA THR A 154 -9.56 10.84 2.55
C THR A 154 -9.39 12.27 2.04
N LYS A 155 -9.27 13.26 2.93
CA LYS A 155 -9.05 14.66 2.54
C LYS A 155 -7.78 14.85 1.69
N TYR A 156 -6.72 14.08 1.96
CA TYR A 156 -5.49 14.11 1.18
C TYR A 156 -5.71 13.53 -0.23
N TYR A 157 -6.30 12.35 -0.33
CA TYR A 157 -6.51 11.66 -1.60
C TYR A 157 -7.56 12.33 -2.50
N THR A 158 -8.60 12.92 -1.93
CA THR A 158 -9.54 13.77 -2.67
C THR A 158 -8.84 14.99 -3.26
N ARG A 159 -7.99 15.67 -2.49
CA ARG A 159 -7.20 16.82 -2.97
C ARG A 159 -6.21 16.44 -4.08
N LYS A 160 -5.64 15.24 -3.99
CA LYS A 160 -4.74 14.67 -4.99
C LYS A 160 -5.47 14.04 -6.19
N LYS A 161 -6.81 14.12 -6.24
CA LYS A 161 -7.67 13.54 -7.29
C LYS A 161 -7.47 12.04 -7.48
N VAL A 162 -7.01 11.34 -6.43
CA VAL A 162 -6.90 9.88 -6.41
C VAL A 162 -8.25 9.25 -6.08
N LEU A 163 -9.03 9.91 -5.22
CA LEU A 163 -10.40 9.52 -4.89
C LEU A 163 -11.40 10.53 -5.46
N PRO A 164 -12.62 10.10 -5.82
CA PRO A 164 -13.71 10.99 -6.19
C PRO A 164 -13.98 12.05 -5.11
N ALA A 165 -14.44 13.23 -5.55
CA ALA A 165 -14.75 14.34 -4.64
C ALA A 165 -15.85 13.99 -3.62
N GLU A 166 -16.79 13.14 -4.01
CA GLU A 166 -17.91 12.71 -3.18
C GLU A 166 -17.61 11.50 -2.30
N TRP A 167 -16.38 10.96 -2.36
CA TRP A 167 -16.03 9.78 -1.59
C TRP A 167 -16.10 10.07 -0.08
N ARG A 168 -16.85 9.25 0.66
CA ARG A 168 -16.99 9.37 2.12
C ARG A 168 -16.86 8.00 2.78
N TYR A 169 -16.12 7.97 3.88
CA TYR A 169 -16.04 6.79 4.74
C TYR A 169 -17.37 6.57 5.46
N LYS A 170 -18.06 5.48 5.10
CA LYS A 170 -19.24 4.97 5.82
C LYS A 170 -18.85 3.63 6.46
N PRO A 171 -18.96 3.49 7.79
CA PRO A 171 -18.51 2.28 8.46
C PRO A 171 -19.21 1.00 8.02
N GLY A 172 -20.54 1.04 7.81
CA GLY A 172 -21.28 -0.11 7.30
C GLY A 172 -20.89 -0.48 5.86
N ALA A 173 -20.55 0.50 5.02
CA ALA A 173 -20.08 0.23 3.65
C ALA A 173 -18.66 -0.36 3.63
N ALA A 174 -17.85 -0.12 4.65
CA ALA A 174 -16.50 -0.64 4.74
C ALA A 174 -16.48 -2.17 4.94
N GLU A 175 -17.48 -2.74 5.62
CA GLU A 175 -17.60 -4.18 5.81
C GLU A 175 -17.83 -4.90 4.48
N PHE A 176 -18.77 -4.41 3.67
CA PHE A 176 -19.08 -4.99 2.35
C PHE A 176 -17.91 -4.92 1.36
N VAL A 177 -17.11 -3.85 1.40
CA VAL A 177 -15.96 -3.66 0.49
C VAL A 177 -14.80 -4.63 0.80
N MET A 178 -14.74 -5.18 2.01
CA MET A 178 -13.59 -5.98 2.48
C MET A 178 -13.88 -7.48 2.68
N MET A 179 -15.14 -7.88 2.52
CA MET A 179 -15.57 -9.27 2.65
C MET A 179 -15.60 -10.03 1.31
N ARG A 180 -15.09 -9.40 0.25
CA ARG A 180 -14.86 -10.02 -1.08
C ARG A 180 -13.46 -10.61 -1.19
#